data_AF-A0AAD0JN03-F1
#
_entry.id   AF-A0AAD0JN03-F1
#
_cell.length_a   1.000
_cell.length_b   1.000
_cell.length_c   1.000
_cell.angle_alpha   90.00
_cell.angle_beta   90.00
_cell.angle_gamma   90.00
#
_symmetry.space_group_name_H-M   'P 1'
#
loop_
_entity.id
_entity.type
_entity.pdbx_description
1 polymer ?
#
loop_
_entity_poly.entity_id
_entity_poly.type
_entity_poly.pdbx_seq_one_letter_code
_entity_poly.pdbx_strand_id
1 'polypeptide(L)' 'MLSDENRRLLRTLHQREPQSLTELAGLTGRKVPSLSRTLKVMERYGLVELKRRGVAVIPSALAIRFSVVLD' A
#
# COMPACT_ATOMS: atom_id res chain seq x y z
N MET A 1 6.41 12.46 -1.56
CA MET A 1 5.71 11.34 -0.86
C MET A 1 4.78 10.51 -1.77
N LEU A 2 4.52 10.91 -3.01
CA LEU A 2 3.93 10.04 -4.04
C LEU A 2 4.93 9.91 -5.20
N SER A 3 6.03 9.19 -4.95
CA SER A 3 6.93 8.78 -6.03
C SER A 3 6.20 7.86 -7.02
N ASP A 4 6.72 7.71 -8.23
CA ASP A 4 6.14 6.78 -9.21
C ASP A 4 6.10 5.34 -8.69
N GLU A 5 7.05 4.96 -7.85
CA GLU A 5 7.06 3.66 -7.17
C GLU A 5 5.87 3.51 -6.21
N ASN A 6 5.57 4.54 -5.43
CA ASN A 6 4.42 4.54 -4.51
C ASN A 6 3.08 4.56 -5.28
N ARG A 7 3.02 5.22 -6.45
CA ARG A 7 1.84 5.17 -7.34
C ARG A 7 1.66 3.78 -7.94
N ARG A 8 2.74 3.12 -8.35
CA ARG A 8 2.71 1.72 -8.81
C ARG A 8 2.25 0.79 -7.70
N LEU A 9 2.74 0.97 -6.47
CA LEU A 9 2.30 0.20 -5.30
C LEU A 9 0.78 0.28 -5.09
N LEU A 10 0.21 1.50 -5.12
CA LEU A 10 -1.23 1.71 -4.96
C LEU A 10 -2.03 1.03 -6.09
N ARG A 11 -1.55 1.10 -7.34
CA ARG A 11 -2.16 0.36 -8.46
C ARG A 11 -2.10 -1.15 -8.25
N THR A 12 -0.98 -1.69 -7.80
CA THR A 12 -0.84 -3.13 -7.53
C THR A 12 -1.80 -3.58 -6.43
N LEU A 13 -1.91 -2.81 -5.33
CA LEU A 13 -2.87 -3.10 -4.27
C LEU A 13 -4.30 -3.18 -4.79
N HIS A 14 -4.69 -2.24 -5.65
CA HIS A 14 -6.03 -2.19 -6.22
C HIS A 14 -6.29 -3.31 -7.25
N GLN A 15 -5.32 -3.61 -8.10
CA GLN A 15 -5.49 -4.59 -9.18
C GLN A 15 -5.37 -6.04 -8.72
N ARG A 16 -4.59 -6.30 -7.68
CA ARG A 16 -4.22 -7.66 -7.25
C ARG A 16 -4.84 -8.05 -5.91
N GLU A 17 -5.32 -7.09 -5.12
CA GLU A 17 -5.95 -7.32 -3.81
C GLU A 17 -5.21 -8.35 -2.94
N PRO A 18 -3.89 -8.15 -2.70
CA PRO A 18 -3.08 -9.14 -2.02
C PRO A 18 -3.58 -9.41 -0.60
N GLN A 19 -3.55 -10.68 -0.20
CA GLN A 19 -4.04 -11.17 1.08
C GLN A 19 -2.95 -11.15 2.17
N SER A 20 -1.75 -10.69 1.85
CA SER A 20 -0.68 -10.49 2.83
C SER A 20 0.41 -9.52 2.35
N LEU A 21 1.22 -9.01 3.29
CA LEU A 21 2.43 -8.25 2.95
C LEU A 21 3.48 -9.10 2.21
N THR A 22 3.54 -10.40 2.47
CA THR A 22 4.47 -11.32 1.80
C THR A 22 4.08 -11.52 0.34
N GLU A 23 2.79 -11.65 0.06
CA GLU A 23 2.28 -11.73 -1.31
C GLU A 23 2.53 -10.42 -2.07
N LEU A 24 2.24 -9.28 -1.43
CA LEU A 24 2.54 -7.96 -2.00
C LEU A 24 4.03 -7.77 -2.28
N ALA A 25 4.91 -8.29 -1.42
CA ALA A 25 6.36 -8.32 -1.65
C ALA A 25 6.72 -9.11 -2.90
N GLY A 26 6.10 -10.27 -3.11
CA GLY A 26 6.26 -11.07 -4.33
C GLY A 26 5.79 -10.33 -5.59
N LEU A 27 4.64 -9.65 -5.51
CA LEU A 27 4.06 -8.90 -6.65
C LEU A 27 4.86 -7.65 -7.02
N THR A 28 5.50 -7.00 -6.05
CA THR A 28 6.20 -5.73 -6.24
C THR A 28 7.73 -5.87 -6.33
N GLY A 29 8.28 -7.03 -5.97
CA GLY A 29 9.72 -7.26 -5.82
C GLY A 29 10.34 -6.52 -4.62
N ARG A 30 9.52 -5.90 -3.76
CA ARG A 30 9.98 -5.10 -2.62
C ARG A 30 10.07 -5.94 -1.35
N LYS A 31 11.02 -5.62 -0.48
CA LYS A 31 11.13 -6.29 0.83
C LYS A 31 9.95 -5.94 1.74
N VAL A 32 9.40 -6.92 2.46
CA VAL A 32 8.28 -6.75 3.42
C VAL A 32 8.50 -5.59 4.41
N PRO A 33 9.69 -5.41 5.04
CA PRO A 33 9.90 -4.28 5.94
C PRO A 33 9.85 -2.91 5.25
N SER A 34 10.21 -2.82 3.96
CA SER A 34 10.08 -1.58 3.17
C SER A 34 8.61 -1.25 2.93
N LEU A 35 7.84 -2.24 2.47
CA LEU A 35 6.40 -2.11 2.25
C LEU A 35 5.67 -1.73 3.53
N SER A 36 5.97 -2.38 4.66
CA SER A 36 5.32 -2.08 5.94
C SER A 36 5.49 -0.62 6.35
N ARG A 37 6.70 -0.06 6.21
CA ARG A 37 6.96 1.36 6.53
C ARG A 37 6.20 2.29 5.59
N THR A 38 6.25 2.03 4.28
CA THR A 38 5.53 2.84 3.27
C THR A 38 4.02 2.81 3.50
N LEU A 39 3.46 1.62 3.72
CA LEU A 39 2.02 1.44 3.92
C LEU A 39 1.53 2.09 5.21
N LYS A 40 2.30 2.02 6.31
CA LYS A 40 1.97 2.75 7.55
C LYS A 40 1.93 4.26 7.33
N VAL A 41 2.84 4.80 6.52
CA VAL A 41 2.81 6.22 6.17
C VAL A 41 1.56 6.52 5.36
N MET A 42 1.29 5.76 4.30
CA MET A 42 0.11 5.93 3.43
C MET A 42 -1.22 5.77 4.19
N GLU A 43 -1.28 4.88 5.18
CA GLU A 43 -2.44 4.67 6.04
C GLU A 43 -2.75 5.92 6.86
N ARG A 44 -1.73 6.56 7.45
CA ARG A 44 -1.92 7.84 8.17
C ARG A 44 -2.45 8.96 7.29
N TYR A 45 -2.17 8.93 5.98
CA TYR A 45 -2.70 9.89 5.01
C TYR A 45 -4.03 9.43 4.38
N GLY A 46 -4.62 8.32 4.85
CA GLY A 46 -5.90 7.82 4.34
C GLY A 46 -5.84 7.25 2.91
N LEU A 47 -4.64 6.93 2.40
CA LEU A 47 -4.46 6.40 1.04
C LEU A 47 -4.69 4.88 0.97
N VAL A 48 -4.39 4.18 2.06
CA VAL A 48 -4.52 2.72 2.18
C VAL A 48 -5.11 2.36 3.54
N GLU A 49 -5.64 1.15 3.64
CA GLU A 49 -6.09 0.52 4.87
C GLU A 49 -5.27 -0.74 5.13
N LEU A 50 -4.86 -0.98 6.37
CA LEU A 50 -4.23 -2.24 6.77
C LEU A 50 -5.16 -3.04 7.68
N LYS A 51 -5.84 -4.04 7.13
CA LYS A 51 -6.69 -4.94 7.91
C LYS A 51 -5.87 -6.08 8.49
N ARG A 52 -6.07 -6.40 9.76
CA ARG A 52 -5.47 -7.59 10.39
C ARG A 52 -6.44 -8.76 10.32
N ARG A 53 -5.97 -9.89 9.80
CA ARG A 53 -6.71 -11.16 9.79
C ARG A 53 -5.82 -12.24 10.40
N GLY A 54 -6.01 -12.52 11.68
CA GLY A 54 -5.10 -13.36 12.46
C GLY A 54 -3.69 -12.77 12.50
N VAL A 55 -2.70 -13.54 12.06
CA VAL A 55 -1.29 -13.10 11.98
C VAL A 55 -0.97 -12.30 10.71
N ALA A 56 -1.86 -12.29 9.71
CA ALA A 56 -1.65 -11.63 8.45
C ALA A 56 -2.13 -10.17 8.47
N VAL A 57 -1.39 -9.30 7.77
CA VAL A 57 -1.79 -7.93 7.46
C VAL A 57 -2.17 -7.87 5.99
N ILE A 58 -3.43 -7.52 5.73
CA ILE A 58 -4.03 -7.40 4.41
C ILE A 58 -4.07 -5.91 4.04
N PRO A 59 -3.23 -5.45 3.12
CA PRO A 59 -3.25 -4.07 2.66
C PRO A 59 -4.28 -3.86 1.55
N SER A 60 -5.06 -2.78 1.63
CA SER A 60 -6.01 -2.37 0.58
C SER A 60 -5.84 -0.89 0.25
N ALA A 61 -6.00 -0.51 -1.02
CA ALA A 61 -5.98 0.90 -1.42
C ALA A 61 -7.36 1.52 -1.23
N LEU A 62 -7.46 2.57 -0.40
CA LEU A 62 -8.72 3.29 -0.14
C LEU A 62 -8.97 4.38 -1.18
N ALA A 63 -7.90 5.01 -1.69
CA ALA A 63 -8.00 6.13 -2.60
C ALA A 63 -7.50 5.77 -4.00
N ILE A 64 -8.43 5.70 -4.95
CA ILE A 64 -8.17 5.51 -6.40
C ILE A 64 -7.88 6.84 -7.12
N ARG A 65 -8.20 7.98 -6.48
CA ARG A 65 -7.83 9.34 -6.89
C ARG A 65 -7.56 10.20 -5.65
N PHE A 66 -6.44 10.90 -5.64
CA PHE A 66 -6.09 11.90 -4.62
C PHE A 66 -5.56 13.14 -5.33
N SER A 67 -6.07 14.31 -4.94
CA SER A 67 -5.55 15.61 -5.39
C SER A 67 -4.60 16.12 -4.32
N VAL A 68 -3.34 16.34 -4.68
CA VAL A 68 -2.37 16.96 -3.78
C VAL A 68 -2.43 18.46 -4.07
N VAL A 69 -3.01 19.23 -3.15
CA VAL A 69 -2.92 20.69 -3.17
C VAL A 69 -1.61 21.05 -2.46
N LEU A 70 -0.75 21.78 -3.15
CA LEU A 70 0.44 22.39 -2.57
C LEU A 70 0.14 23.88 -2.49
N ASP A 71 0.12 24.42 -1.27
CA ASP A 71 0.17 25.87 -1.02
C ASP A 71 1.62 26.37 -1.10
#